data_AF-A0A1G6RHC7-F1
#
_entry.id   AF-A0A1G6RHC7-F1
#
_cell.length_a   1.000
_cell.length_b   1.000
_cell.length_c   1.000
_cell.angle_alpha   90.00
_cell.angle_beta   90.00
_cell.angle_gamma   90.00
#
_symmetry.space_group_name_H-M   'P 1'
#
loop_
_entity.id
_entity.type
_entity.pdbx_description
1 polymer ?
#
loop_
_entity_poly.entity_id
_entity_poly.type
_entity_poly.pdbx_seq_one_letter_code
_entity_poly.pdbx_strand_id
1 'polypeptide(L)'
;MASSAQDIYITGLKNAHALEVQAMQLLERQVERVENYPEMAARMKSHIEESRVQSQRLEQILERLGTSHSALKDFGTGLMGNLAAMAHAPMQDEILKNTFANYAFEHFEIASYRALMEMAQAAGDQQGIGLLQQSLQEEVKMAEFIGENLPQTVQRYIQLETSGQKSGI
;
A
#
# COMPACT_ATOMS: atom_id res chain seq x y z
N MET A 1 19.95 -17.91 -4.45
CA MET A 1 20.30 -17.69 -3.03
C MET A 1 20.94 -16.32 -2.94
N ALA A 2 20.46 -15.43 -2.08
CA ALA A 2 21.13 -14.14 -1.85
C ALA A 2 22.52 -14.40 -1.24
N SER A 3 23.55 -13.74 -1.77
CA SER A 3 24.95 -14.00 -1.38
C SER A 3 25.49 -13.01 -0.35
N SER A 4 24.75 -11.95 -0.01
CA SER A 4 25.13 -10.91 0.94
C SER A 4 23.92 -10.18 1.54
N ALA A 5 24.14 -9.40 2.62
CA ALA A 5 23.11 -8.50 3.17
C ALA A 5 22.63 -7.47 2.13
N GLN A 6 23.53 -7.01 1.25
CA GLN A 6 23.20 -6.10 0.16
C GLN A 6 22.27 -6.77 -0.87
N ASP A 7 22.47 -8.04 -1.22
CA ASP A 7 21.58 -8.75 -2.14
C ASP A 7 20.16 -8.92 -1.57
N ILE A 8 20.07 -9.21 -0.27
CA ILE A 8 18.78 -9.32 0.45
C ILE A 8 18.09 -7.97 0.45
N TYR A 9 18.81 -6.89 0.77
CA TYR A 9 18.29 -5.53 0.79
C TYR A 9 17.79 -5.08 -0.60
N ILE A 10 18.58 -5.29 -1.66
CA ILE A 10 18.18 -4.99 -3.05
C ILE A 10 16.91 -5.77 -3.42
N THR A 11 16.84 -7.05 -3.05
CA THR A 11 15.64 -7.87 -3.29
C THR A 11 14.43 -7.31 -2.52
N GLY A 12 14.60 -6.89 -1.27
CA GLY A 12 13.58 -6.23 -0.49
C GLY A 12 13.08 -4.94 -1.15
N LEU A 13 13.99 -4.05 -1.56
CA LEU A 13 13.66 -2.78 -2.22
C LEU A 13 12.86 -3.00 -3.50
N LYS A 14 13.29 -3.98 -4.32
CA LYS A 14 12.58 -4.41 -5.51
C LYS A 14 11.16 -4.89 -5.20
N ASN A 15 11.00 -5.72 -4.17
CA ASN A 15 9.69 -6.22 -3.75
C ASN A 15 8.79 -5.10 -3.23
N ALA A 16 9.32 -4.15 -2.45
CA ALA A 16 8.56 -3.00 -1.99
C ALA A 16 8.17 -2.08 -3.15
N HIS A 17 9.04 -1.88 -4.15
CA HIS A 17 8.67 -1.12 -5.35
C HIS A 17 7.49 -1.77 -6.10
N ALA A 18 7.52 -3.10 -6.23
CA ALA A 18 6.39 -3.87 -6.77
C ALA A 18 5.10 -3.66 -5.97
N LEU A 19 5.24 -3.59 -4.64
CA LEU A 19 4.16 -3.45 -3.68
C LEU A 19 3.44 -2.11 -3.88
N GLU A 20 4.21 -1.01 -3.91
CA GLU A 20 3.71 0.36 -4.16
C GLU A 20 2.94 0.48 -5.48
N VAL A 21 3.48 -0.09 -6.56
CA VAL A 21 2.84 -0.06 -7.88
C VAL A 21 1.49 -0.77 -7.86
N GLN A 22 1.40 -1.90 -7.14
CA GLN A 22 0.16 -2.65 -7.00
C GLN A 22 -0.84 -1.96 -6.08
N ALA A 23 -0.36 -1.33 -4.99
CA ALA A 23 -1.16 -0.52 -4.08
C ALA A 23 -1.89 0.60 -4.84
N MET A 24 -1.13 1.38 -5.63
CA MET A 24 -1.66 2.44 -6.47
C MET A 24 -2.75 1.92 -7.43
N GLN A 25 -2.49 0.85 -8.17
CA GLN A 25 -3.47 0.28 -9.12
C GLN A 25 -4.74 -0.24 -8.43
N LEU A 26 -4.62 -0.77 -7.22
CA LEU A 26 -5.76 -1.20 -6.42
C LEU A 26 -6.59 0.02 -5.98
N LEU A 27 -5.94 1.04 -5.41
CA LEU A 27 -6.59 2.24 -4.93
C LEU A 27 -7.23 3.06 -6.05
N GLU A 28 -6.59 3.18 -7.21
CA GLU A 28 -7.15 3.85 -8.40
C GLU A 28 -8.51 3.24 -8.79
N ARG A 29 -8.59 1.90 -8.87
CA ARG A 29 -9.84 1.19 -9.16
C ARG A 29 -10.91 1.38 -8.08
N GLN A 30 -10.51 1.42 -6.80
CA GLN A 30 -11.45 1.68 -5.71
C GLN A 30 -11.99 3.11 -5.76
N VAL A 31 -11.13 4.10 -6.06
CA VAL A 31 -11.49 5.52 -6.19
C VAL A 31 -12.46 5.76 -7.33
N GLU A 32 -12.35 5.03 -8.44
CA GLU A 32 -13.29 5.13 -9.57
C GLU A 32 -14.71 4.68 -9.21
N ARG A 33 -14.84 3.76 -8.25
CA ARG A 33 -16.10 3.11 -7.92
C ARG A 33 -16.73 3.66 -6.63
N VAL A 34 -15.94 4.20 -5.71
CA VAL A 34 -16.42 4.70 -4.41
C VAL A 34 -17.46 5.82 -4.59
N GLU A 35 -18.61 5.64 -3.98
CA GLU A 35 -19.72 6.61 -3.97
C GLU A 35 -20.17 6.84 -2.53
N ASN A 36 -20.63 8.05 -2.19
CA ASN A 36 -21.16 8.39 -0.86
C ASN A 36 -20.14 8.41 0.32
N TYR A 37 -18.83 8.26 0.04
CA TYR A 37 -17.72 8.39 1.00
C TYR A 37 -16.66 9.40 0.51
N PRO A 38 -16.97 10.72 0.48
CA PRO A 38 -16.07 11.72 -0.11
C PRO A 38 -14.74 11.87 0.63
N GLU A 39 -14.73 11.73 1.95
CA GLU A 39 -13.51 11.83 2.77
C GLU A 39 -12.55 10.67 2.52
N MET A 40 -13.08 9.44 2.48
CA MET A 40 -12.30 8.25 2.11
C MET A 40 -11.76 8.38 0.67
N ALA A 41 -12.58 8.80 -0.28
CA ALA A 41 -12.16 9.02 -1.66
C ALA A 41 -11.04 10.07 -1.78
N ALA A 42 -11.14 11.18 -1.03
CA ALA A 42 -10.11 12.21 -1.01
C ALA A 42 -8.80 11.70 -0.40
N ARG A 43 -8.87 10.95 0.72
CA ARG A 43 -7.68 10.37 1.34
C ARG A 43 -7.00 9.35 0.42
N MET A 44 -7.76 8.46 -0.22
CA MET A 44 -7.22 7.48 -1.17
C MET A 44 -6.50 8.17 -2.34
N LYS A 45 -7.06 9.25 -2.90
CA LYS A 45 -6.39 10.05 -3.95
C LYS A 45 -5.09 10.67 -3.46
N SER A 46 -5.08 11.24 -2.25
CA SER A 46 -3.86 11.75 -1.64
C SER A 46 -2.82 10.64 -1.44
N HIS A 47 -3.26 9.46 -1.01
CA HIS A 47 -2.38 8.34 -0.76
C HIS A 47 -1.77 7.76 -2.03
N ILE A 48 -2.51 7.70 -3.14
CA ILE A 48 -1.97 7.33 -4.45
C ILE A 48 -0.79 8.24 -4.85
N GLU A 49 -0.87 9.54 -4.57
CA GLU A 49 0.25 10.47 -4.81
C GLU A 49 1.42 10.21 -3.84
N GLU A 50 1.15 9.91 -2.57
CA GLU A 50 2.16 9.49 -1.58
C GLU A 50 2.91 8.25 -2.07
N SER A 51 2.21 7.15 -2.39
CA SER A 51 2.77 5.90 -2.89
C SER A 51 3.58 6.10 -4.18
N ARG A 52 3.18 7.03 -5.05
CA ARG A 52 3.97 7.38 -6.25
C ARG A 52 5.32 7.99 -5.88
N VAL A 53 5.35 8.89 -4.90
CA VAL A 53 6.59 9.48 -4.40
C VAL A 53 7.43 8.43 -3.66
N GLN A 54 6.82 7.50 -2.94
CA GLN A 54 7.51 6.41 -2.27
C GLN A 54 8.18 5.46 -3.25
N SER A 55 7.49 5.09 -4.33
CA SER A 55 8.05 4.33 -5.45
C SER A 55 9.30 5.02 -6.03
N GLN A 56 9.26 6.35 -6.23
CA GLN A 56 10.43 7.13 -6.67
C GLN A 56 11.58 7.11 -5.65
N ARG A 57 11.28 7.15 -4.34
CA ARG A 57 12.33 7.01 -3.29
C ARG A 57 13.00 5.64 -3.35
N LEU A 58 12.23 4.58 -3.56
CA LEU A 58 12.76 3.21 -3.72
C LEU A 58 13.64 3.09 -4.97
N GLU A 59 13.22 3.68 -6.09
CA GLU A 59 14.02 3.78 -7.32
C GLU A 59 15.34 4.52 -7.06
N GLN A 60 15.28 5.66 -6.38
CA GLN A 60 16.46 6.44 -6.02
C GLN A 60 17.47 5.64 -5.17
N ILE A 61 16.98 4.81 -4.24
CA ILE A 61 17.84 3.93 -3.43
C ILE A 61 18.47 2.86 -4.34
N LEU A 62 17.67 2.18 -5.17
CA LEU A 62 18.13 1.13 -6.07
C LEU A 62 19.20 1.63 -7.06
N GLU A 63 19.02 2.83 -7.60
CA GLU A 63 19.99 3.49 -8.50
C GLU A 63 21.32 3.74 -7.80
N ARG A 64 21.31 4.25 -6.55
CA ARG A 64 22.54 4.48 -5.77
C ARG A 64 23.30 3.18 -5.47
N LEU A 65 22.59 2.07 -5.34
CA LEU A 65 23.19 0.75 -5.16
C LEU A 65 23.74 0.14 -6.46
N GLY A 66 23.72 0.89 -7.57
CA GLY A 66 24.24 0.45 -8.86
C GLY A 66 23.34 -0.57 -9.56
N THR A 67 22.07 -0.65 -9.15
CA THR A 67 21.09 -1.57 -9.74
C THR A 67 20.11 -0.78 -10.59
N SER A 68 19.86 -1.22 -11.82
CA SER A 68 18.75 -0.74 -12.64
C SER A 68 17.62 -1.77 -12.65
N HIS A 69 16.43 -1.34 -13.12
CA HIS A 69 15.13 -2.03 -13.17
C HIS A 69 15.08 -3.50 -13.69
N SER A 70 16.20 -4.14 -13.98
CA SER A 70 16.23 -5.49 -14.52
C SER A 70 15.75 -6.55 -13.51
N ALA A 71 14.66 -7.19 -13.92
CA ALA A 71 14.03 -8.41 -13.40
C ALA A 71 13.25 -8.29 -12.08
N LEU A 72 12.15 -7.53 -12.12
CA LEU A 72 11.00 -7.75 -11.25
C LEU A 72 10.00 -8.71 -11.96
N LYS A 73 10.47 -9.90 -12.38
CA LYS A 73 9.59 -10.80 -13.15
C LYS A 73 8.68 -11.65 -12.27
N ASP A 74 9.05 -11.92 -11.01
CA ASP A 74 8.49 -13.09 -10.31
C ASP A 74 8.05 -12.89 -8.85
N PHE A 75 7.77 -11.67 -8.38
CA PHE A 75 7.18 -11.52 -7.03
C PHE A 75 5.99 -10.57 -7.01
N GLY A 76 4.79 -11.15 -6.85
CA GLY A 76 3.55 -10.37 -6.72
C GLY A 76 2.26 -11.10 -7.08
N THR A 77 2.24 -12.38 -7.42
CA THR A 77 0.98 -13.03 -7.86
C THR A 77 0.18 -13.69 -6.74
N GLY A 78 0.85 -14.26 -5.72
CA GLY A 78 0.19 -15.13 -4.73
C GLY A 78 -0.59 -14.40 -3.63
N LEU A 79 0.07 -13.53 -2.86
CA LEU A 79 -0.57 -12.83 -1.73
C LEU A 79 -1.56 -11.76 -2.22
N MET A 80 -1.16 -11.04 -3.26
CA MET A 80 -1.92 -9.98 -3.91
C MET A 80 -3.10 -10.48 -4.73
N GLY A 81 -2.95 -11.61 -5.43
CA GLY A 81 -4.06 -12.22 -6.16
C GLY A 81 -5.25 -12.51 -5.25
N ASN A 82 -4.99 -12.94 -4.00
CA ASN A 82 -6.03 -13.22 -3.02
C ASN A 82 -6.66 -11.95 -2.44
N LEU A 83 -5.87 -10.92 -2.09
CA LEU A 83 -6.39 -9.63 -1.61
C LEU A 83 -7.17 -8.88 -2.70
N ALA A 84 -6.63 -8.86 -3.93
CA ALA A 84 -7.33 -8.32 -5.08
C ALA A 84 -8.61 -9.11 -5.35
N ALA A 85 -8.60 -10.45 -5.34
CA ALA A 85 -9.82 -11.23 -5.56
C ALA A 85 -10.92 -10.92 -4.52
N MET A 86 -10.55 -10.65 -3.26
CA MET A 86 -11.51 -10.22 -2.22
C MET A 86 -12.06 -8.81 -2.45
N ALA A 87 -11.27 -7.90 -3.02
CA ALA A 87 -11.68 -6.53 -3.37
C ALA A 87 -12.48 -6.42 -4.69
N HIS A 88 -12.54 -7.48 -5.50
CA HIS A 88 -13.10 -7.43 -6.87
C HIS A 88 -14.41 -8.21 -7.06
N ALA A 89 -14.98 -8.81 -6.01
CA ALA A 89 -16.30 -9.39 -6.09
C ALA A 89 -17.35 -8.28 -5.89
N PRO A 90 -18.15 -7.89 -6.90
CA PRO A 90 -19.20 -6.90 -6.73
C PRO A 90 -20.20 -7.44 -5.70
N MET A 91 -20.20 -6.82 -4.52
CA MET A 91 -21.03 -7.20 -3.40
C MET A 91 -21.53 -5.94 -2.70
N GLN A 92 -22.69 -6.02 -2.06
CA GLN A 92 -23.27 -4.90 -1.33
C GLN A 92 -22.35 -4.35 -0.22
N ASP A 93 -21.42 -5.14 0.29
CA ASP A 93 -20.48 -4.76 1.36
C ASP A 93 -19.08 -4.38 0.85
N GLU A 94 -18.93 -4.07 -0.45
CA GLU A 94 -17.63 -3.84 -1.09
C GLU A 94 -16.83 -2.72 -0.41
N ILE A 95 -17.47 -1.62 0.03
CA ILE A 95 -16.77 -0.55 0.76
C ILE A 95 -16.15 -1.03 2.08
N LEU A 96 -16.82 -1.93 2.81
CA LEU A 96 -16.30 -2.46 4.07
C LEU A 96 -15.12 -3.40 3.80
N LYS A 97 -15.26 -4.30 2.83
CA LYS A 97 -14.19 -5.22 2.43
C LYS A 97 -12.96 -4.49 1.95
N ASN A 98 -13.14 -3.46 1.12
CA ASN A 98 -12.06 -2.60 0.66
C ASN A 98 -11.38 -1.87 1.82
N THR A 99 -12.16 -1.33 2.77
CA THR A 99 -11.60 -0.68 3.96
C THR A 99 -10.77 -1.66 4.80
N PHE A 100 -11.24 -2.90 4.99
CA PHE A 100 -10.48 -3.92 5.72
C PHE A 100 -9.21 -4.34 4.98
N ALA A 101 -9.32 -4.56 3.67
CA ALA A 101 -8.21 -4.95 2.82
C ALA A 101 -7.13 -3.86 2.81
N ASN A 102 -7.52 -2.60 2.59
CA ASN A 102 -6.60 -1.47 2.63
C ASN A 102 -5.93 -1.37 4.00
N TYR A 103 -6.69 -1.42 5.11
CA TYR A 103 -6.09 -1.36 6.44
C TYR A 103 -5.05 -2.47 6.69
N ALA A 104 -5.35 -3.70 6.28
CA ALA A 104 -4.39 -4.81 6.38
C ALA A 104 -3.16 -4.59 5.48
N PHE A 105 -3.37 -3.98 4.31
CA PHE A 105 -2.34 -3.66 3.34
C PHE A 105 -1.36 -2.61 3.87
N GLU A 106 -1.87 -1.51 4.46
CA GLU A 106 -1.03 -0.49 5.11
C GLU A 106 -0.11 -1.10 6.18
N HIS A 107 -0.63 -2.00 7.01
CA HIS A 107 0.18 -2.67 8.04
C HIS A 107 1.24 -3.61 7.45
N PHE A 108 0.97 -4.19 6.27
CA PHE A 108 1.97 -4.97 5.55
C PHE A 108 3.08 -4.06 4.98
N GLU A 109 2.75 -2.87 4.49
CA GLU A 109 3.72 -1.87 4.03
C GLU A 109 4.55 -1.31 5.19
N ILE A 110 3.92 -0.98 6.32
CA ILE A 110 4.60 -0.58 7.56
C ILE A 110 5.63 -1.64 7.98
N ALA A 111 5.25 -2.92 7.98
CA ALA A 111 6.16 -4.01 8.32
C ALA A 111 7.30 -4.13 7.29
N SER A 112 6.99 -3.97 6.01
CA SER A 112 7.97 -4.02 4.91
C SER A 112 9.01 -2.91 5.02
N TYR A 113 8.59 -1.66 5.25
CA TYR A 113 9.51 -0.53 5.42
C TYR A 113 10.38 -0.66 6.67
N ARG A 114 9.84 -1.14 7.79
CA ARG A 114 10.63 -1.44 8.99
C ARG A 114 11.70 -2.50 8.69
N ALA A 115 11.33 -3.57 7.99
CA ALA A 115 12.27 -4.61 7.60
C ALA A 115 13.35 -4.06 6.65
N LEU A 116 12.99 -3.19 5.70
CA LEU A 116 13.95 -2.55 4.80
C LEU A 116 14.95 -1.66 5.53
N MET A 117 14.53 -0.95 6.58
CA MET A 117 15.45 -0.15 7.39
C MET A 117 16.49 -1.02 8.11
N GLU A 118 16.09 -2.17 8.64
CA GLU A 118 17.03 -3.15 9.23
C GLU A 118 17.97 -3.74 8.18
N MET A 119 17.45 -4.07 7.00
CA MET A 119 18.27 -4.54 5.87
C MET A 119 19.27 -3.48 5.40
N ALA A 120 18.85 -2.20 5.32
CA ALA A 120 19.69 -1.08 4.94
C ALA A 120 20.86 -0.91 5.93
N GLN A 121 20.58 -1.01 7.25
CA GLN A 121 21.62 -0.98 8.28
C GLN A 121 22.62 -2.13 8.10
N ALA A 122 22.13 -3.36 7.91
CA ALA A 122 22.98 -4.54 7.71
C ALA A 122 23.81 -4.47 6.41
N ALA A 123 23.28 -3.82 5.37
CA ALA A 123 23.97 -3.59 4.10
C ALA A 123 24.89 -2.36 4.11
N GLY A 124 24.89 -1.55 5.18
CA GLY A 124 25.67 -0.33 5.30
C GLY A 124 25.11 0.89 4.56
N ASP A 125 23.88 0.86 4.05
CA ASP A 125 23.23 1.97 3.35
C ASP A 125 22.55 2.93 4.33
N GLN A 126 23.35 3.78 4.98
CA GLN A 126 22.83 4.82 5.89
C GLN A 126 22.03 5.91 5.16
N GLN A 127 22.26 6.11 3.85
CA GLN A 127 21.60 7.14 3.07
C GLN A 127 20.16 6.74 2.71
N GLY A 128 19.89 5.46 2.50
CA GLY A 128 18.54 4.94 2.23
C GLY A 128 17.59 5.03 3.42
N ILE A 129 18.10 4.92 4.65
CA ILE A 129 17.27 4.87 5.87
C ILE A 129 16.35 6.10 5.98
N GLY A 130 16.85 7.31 5.68
CA GLY A 130 16.05 8.52 5.76
C GLY A 130 14.84 8.51 4.81
N LEU A 131 15.03 7.99 3.59
CA LEU A 131 13.96 7.88 2.59
C LEU A 131 12.93 6.81 2.98
N LEU A 132 13.39 5.65 3.47
CA LEU A 132 12.53 4.58 3.94
C LEU A 132 11.70 5.01 5.17
N GLN A 133 12.32 5.76 6.08
CA GLN A 133 11.64 6.29 7.26
C GLN A 133 10.55 7.31 6.89
N GLN A 134 10.76 8.10 5.84
CA GLN A 134 9.75 9.03 5.34
C GLN A 134 8.53 8.27 4.79
N SER A 135 8.75 7.26 3.95
CA SER A 135 7.66 6.40 3.45
C SER A 135 6.92 5.71 4.60
N LEU A 136 7.64 5.12 5.56
CA LEU A 136 7.04 4.51 6.75
C LEU A 136 6.09 5.46 7.50
N GLN A 137 6.42 6.75 7.61
CA GLN A 137 5.57 7.72 8.29
C GLN A 137 4.29 8.04 7.51
N GLU A 138 4.33 7.98 6.18
CA GLU A 138 3.17 8.16 5.32
C GLU A 138 2.21 6.96 5.45
N GLU A 139 2.75 5.73 5.44
CA GLU A 139 1.97 4.49 5.63
C GLU A 139 1.32 4.42 7.01
N VAL A 140 2.05 4.81 8.06
CA VAL A 140 1.48 4.89 9.42
C VAL A 140 0.31 5.87 9.46
N LYS A 141 0.41 7.04 8.83
CA LYS A 141 -0.69 8.02 8.78
C LYS A 141 -1.89 7.50 8.00
N MET A 142 -1.67 6.74 6.93
CA MET A 142 -2.77 6.12 6.18
C MET A 142 -3.47 5.05 7.01
N ALA A 143 -2.72 4.15 7.66
CA ALA A 143 -3.25 3.16 8.57
C ALA A 143 -4.06 3.80 9.72
N GLU A 144 -3.50 4.83 10.37
CA GLU A 144 -4.18 5.57 11.43
C GLU A 144 -5.48 6.20 10.93
N PHE A 145 -5.44 6.87 9.77
CA PHE A 145 -6.64 7.44 9.17
C PHE A 145 -7.72 6.37 8.95
N ILE A 146 -7.38 5.23 8.34
CA ILE A 146 -8.36 4.17 8.08
C ILE A 146 -8.93 3.65 9.39
N GLY A 147 -8.08 3.39 10.39
CA GLY A 147 -8.48 2.89 11.70
C GLY A 147 -9.43 3.85 12.43
N GLU A 148 -9.13 5.15 12.43
CA GLU A 148 -9.94 6.18 13.07
C GLU A 148 -11.28 6.41 12.35
N ASN A 149 -11.31 6.31 11.02
CA ASN A 149 -12.50 6.55 10.20
C ASN A 149 -13.35 5.27 9.97
N LEU A 150 -12.87 4.10 10.41
CA LEU A 150 -13.59 2.84 10.25
C LEU A 150 -14.98 2.86 10.91
N PRO A 151 -15.18 3.33 12.16
CA PRO A 151 -16.51 3.39 12.76
C PRO A 151 -17.49 4.25 11.96
N GLN A 152 -17.03 5.38 11.43
CA GLN A 152 -17.84 6.30 10.62
C GLN A 152 -18.21 5.67 9.28
N THR A 153 -17.27 4.97 8.63
CA THR A 153 -17.51 4.20 7.40
C THR A 153 -18.60 3.15 7.62
N VAL A 154 -18.52 2.38 8.72
CA VAL A 154 -19.52 1.37 9.07
C VAL A 154 -20.89 1.99 9.36
N GLN A 155 -20.95 3.07 10.12
CA GLN A 155 -22.22 3.77 10.42
C GLN A 155 -22.87 4.31 9.15
N ARG A 156 -22.08 4.89 8.25
CA ARG A 156 -22.54 5.41 6.96
C ARG A 156 -23.06 4.27 6.07
N TYR A 157 -22.35 3.15 6.02
CA TYR A 157 -22.78 1.95 5.32
C TYR A 157 -24.17 1.48 5.80
N ILE A 158 -24.34 1.31 7.12
CA ILE A 158 -25.63 0.91 7.73
C ILE A 158 -26.73 1.91 7.38
N GLN A 159 -26.46 3.21 7.44
CA GLN A 159 -27.43 4.26 7.11
C GLN A 159 -27.90 4.18 5.66
N LEU A 160 -26.98 3.96 4.71
CA LEU A 160 -27.31 3.86 3.29
C LEU A 160 -28.13 2.60 3.01
N GLU A 161 -27.69 1.44 3.50
CA GLU A 161 -28.42 0.16 3.35
C GLU A 161 -29.83 0.23 3.91
N THR A 162 -29.99 0.72 5.15
CA THR A 162 -31.30 0.79 5.81
C THR A 162 -32.25 1.83 5.20
N SER A 163 -31.73 2.78 4.42
CA SER A 163 -32.54 3.77 3.68
C SER A 163 -32.82 3.39 2.23
N GLY A 164 -32.38 2.19 1.79
CA GLY A 164 -32.51 1.75 0.40
C GLY A 164 -31.66 2.59 -0.58
N GLN A 165 -30.69 3.34 -0.06
CA GLN A 165 -29.73 4.09 -0.85
C GLN A 165 -28.52 3.21 -1.17
N LYS A 166 -27.86 3.51 -2.27
CA LYS A 166 -26.66 2.79 -2.70
C LYS A 166 -25.53 2.99 -1.67
N SER A 167 -25.11 1.92 -1.01
CA SER A 167 -24.17 1.94 0.13
C SER A 167 -22.70 1.84 -0.26
N GLY A 168 -22.41 1.64 -1.54
CA GLY A 168 -21.06 1.57 -2.08
C GLY A 168 -21.01 0.65 -3.30
N ILE A 169 -20.77 1.28 -4.46
CA ILE A 169 -20.58 0.69 -5.81
C ILE A 169 -21.82 0.10 -6.48
#